data_AF-A0A7X8G1B5-F1
#
_entry.id   AF-A0A7X8G1B5-F1
#
_cell.length_a   1.000
_cell.length_b   1.000
_cell.length_c   1.000
_cell.angle_alpha   90.00
_cell.angle_beta   90.00
_cell.angle_gamma   90.00
#
_symmetry.space_group_name_H-M   'P 1'
#
loop_
_entity.id
_entity.type
_entity.pdbx_description
1 polymer ?
#
loop_
_entity_poly.entity_id
_entity_poly.type
_entity_poly.pdbx_seq_one_letter_code
_entity_poly.pdbx_strand_id
1 'polypeptide(L)'
;MGVNKKVTLILMVTCFILGIVLDSFLGPVVKVNHLSKFETIVQEISKNKTMEENTETVKKLLNEMYIRANDYDFMASAFYNELVYIENVFESTDYEKYAESNALKGFMKDLKKNGLILKYDLLAGYIVTPDLNDIADKYCNIIDDDTREYIEFRAYELSNHLYSLELETIDIDEVVKRIDILAERVKKQTEFTETYKELLDYYYDILKGDTHNYFINYDNVELTDYAREKFKTYSEREDRVGETVRDILENGFADWYYE
;
A
#
# COMPACT_ATOMS: atom_id res chain seq x y z
N MET A 1 48.32 18.83 -10.86
CA MET A 1 48.39 17.44 -11.37
C MET A 1 47.04 17.11 -11.99
N GLY A 2 46.94 17.17 -13.32
CA GLY A 2 45.68 16.92 -14.02
C GLY A 2 45.42 15.42 -14.09
N VAL A 3 44.36 14.96 -13.44
CA VAL A 3 43.91 13.57 -13.57
C VAL A 3 43.63 13.31 -15.05
N ASN A 4 44.36 12.35 -15.62
CA ASN A 4 44.31 12.04 -17.04
C ASN A 4 42.90 11.49 -17.36
N LYS A 5 42.09 12.27 -18.10
CA LYS A 5 40.67 11.99 -18.39
C LYS A 5 40.40 10.56 -18.89
N LYS A 6 41.38 9.92 -19.55
CA LYS A 6 41.30 8.53 -19.99
C LYS A 6 41.30 7.52 -18.84
N VAL A 7 42.04 7.77 -17.77
CA VAL A 7 42.11 6.90 -16.59
C VAL A 7 40.80 6.98 -15.79
N THR A 8 40.23 8.18 -15.65
CA THR A 8 38.91 8.37 -15.01
C THR A 8 37.80 7.66 -15.79
N LEU A 9 37.82 7.75 -17.12
CA LEU A 9 36.84 7.06 -17.97
C LEU A 9 36.93 5.53 -17.84
N ILE A 10 38.15 4.98 -17.82
CA ILE A 10 38.37 3.54 -17.62
C ILE A 10 37.88 3.10 -16.24
N LEU A 11 38.13 3.88 -15.19
CA LEU A 11 37.63 3.58 -13.85
C LEU A 11 36.10 3.63 -13.78
N MET A 12 35.46 4.63 -14.39
CA MET A 12 34.00 4.71 -14.44
C MET A 12 33.37 3.55 -15.21
N VAL A 13 33.93 3.19 -16.37
CA VAL A 13 33.45 2.04 -17.16
C VAL A 13 33.65 0.73 -16.41
N THR A 14 34.79 0.55 -15.72
CA THR A 14 35.06 -0.65 -14.92
C THR A 14 34.13 -0.74 -13.72
N CYS A 15 33.86 0.37 -13.02
CA CYS A 15 32.87 0.40 -11.93
C CYS A 15 31.44 0.16 -12.42
N PHE A 16 31.07 0.65 -13.60
CA PHE A 16 29.76 0.43 -14.20
C PHE A 16 29.58 -1.04 -14.61
N ILE A 17 30.58 -1.64 -15.25
CA ILE A 17 30.58 -3.07 -15.61
C ILE A 17 30.60 -3.95 -14.35
N LEU A 18 31.41 -3.61 -13.34
CA LEU A 18 31.40 -4.32 -12.06
C LEU A 18 30.05 -4.18 -11.37
N GLY A 19 29.42 -3.01 -11.41
CA GLY A 19 28.06 -2.79 -10.91
C GLY A 19 27.05 -3.72 -11.59
N ILE A 20 27.03 -3.76 -12.92
CA ILE A 20 26.15 -4.65 -13.69
C ILE A 20 26.44 -6.13 -13.41
N VAL A 21 27.71 -6.53 -13.36
CA VAL A 21 28.10 -7.92 -13.13
C VAL A 21 27.78 -8.35 -11.70
N LEU A 22 28.07 -7.50 -10.71
CA LEU A 22 27.74 -7.77 -9.31
C LEU A 22 26.22 -7.82 -9.11
N ASP A 23 25.45 -6.93 -9.73
CA ASP A 23 23.99 -6.94 -9.67
C ASP A 23 23.41 -8.18 -10.38
N SER A 24 24.02 -8.59 -11.50
CA SER A 24 23.67 -9.82 -12.22
C SER A 24 24.07 -11.11 -11.49
N PHE A 25 25.04 -11.07 -10.57
CA PHE A 25 25.46 -12.23 -9.77
C PHE A 25 24.79 -12.28 -8.39
N LEU A 26 24.65 -11.15 -7.73
CA LEU A 26 24.04 -11.03 -6.41
C LEU A 26 22.51 -11.02 -6.52
N GLY A 27 21.95 -10.38 -7.54
CA GLY A 27 20.50 -10.33 -7.78
C GLY A 27 19.86 -11.72 -7.84
N PRO A 28 20.40 -12.69 -8.61
CA PRO A 28 19.89 -14.06 -8.62
C PRO A 28 20.04 -14.78 -7.28
N VAL A 29 21.15 -14.58 -6.55
CA VAL A 29 21.39 -15.25 -5.26
C VAL A 29 20.44 -14.72 -4.18
N VAL A 30 20.24 -13.41 -4.13
CA VAL A 30 19.26 -12.75 -3.24
C VAL A 30 17.85 -13.25 -3.58
N LYS A 31 17.46 -13.23 -4.86
CA LYS A 31 16.15 -13.74 -5.32
C LYS A 31 15.91 -15.22 -4.95
N VAL A 32 16.91 -16.08 -5.11
CA VAL A 32 16.81 -17.52 -4.74
C VAL A 32 16.70 -17.72 -3.24
N ASN A 33 17.44 -16.95 -2.44
CA ASN A 33 17.35 -17.00 -0.98
C ASN A 33 15.97 -16.57 -0.48
N HIS A 34 15.41 -15.48 -1.02
CA HIS A 34 14.04 -15.08 -0.71
C HIS A 34 13.07 -16.19 -1.10
N LEU A 35 13.13 -16.69 -2.35
CA LEU A 35 12.28 -17.78 -2.89
C LEU A 35 12.19 -18.98 -1.95
N SER A 36 13.35 -19.52 -1.54
CA SER A 36 13.41 -20.66 -0.63
C SER A 36 12.83 -20.38 0.77
N LYS A 37 12.97 -19.16 1.29
CA LYS A 37 12.46 -18.78 2.62
C LYS A 37 10.92 -18.73 2.67
N PHE A 38 10.28 -18.15 1.66
CA PHE A 38 8.80 -18.14 1.58
C PHE A 38 8.22 -19.54 1.44
N GLU A 39 8.76 -20.35 0.52
CA GLU A 39 8.28 -21.73 0.32
C GLU A 39 8.41 -22.54 1.62
N THR A 40 9.46 -22.30 2.40
CA THR A 40 9.65 -22.90 3.73
C THR A 40 8.59 -22.43 4.73
N ILE A 41 8.33 -21.12 4.83
CA ILE A 41 7.33 -20.56 5.74
C ILE A 41 5.91 -21.09 5.40
N VAL A 42 5.55 -21.14 4.12
CA VAL A 42 4.24 -21.67 3.67
C VAL A 42 4.09 -23.14 4.06
N GLN A 43 5.13 -23.95 3.89
CA GLN A 43 5.13 -25.36 4.32
C GLN A 43 5.06 -25.53 5.84
N GLU A 44 5.47 -24.52 6.60
CA GLU A 44 5.41 -24.55 8.05
C GLU A 44 4.00 -24.30 8.60
N ILE A 45 3.13 -23.59 7.87
CA ILE A 45 1.75 -23.33 8.30
C ILE A 45 0.86 -24.59 8.19
N SER A 46 1.18 -25.51 7.29
CA SER A 46 0.41 -26.76 7.08
C SER A 46 0.73 -27.88 8.09
N LYS A 47 1.61 -27.63 9.07
CA LYS A 47 1.91 -28.56 10.15
C LYS A 47 0.96 -28.28 11.30
N ASN A 48 0.30 -29.31 11.86
CA ASN A 48 -0.58 -29.18 13.03
C ASN A 48 0.15 -28.48 14.19
N LYS A 49 -0.04 -27.16 14.29
CA LYS A 49 0.59 -26.23 15.23
C LYS A 49 -0.47 -25.61 16.14
N THR A 50 -0.03 -25.01 17.24
CA THR A 50 -0.92 -24.20 18.08
C THR A 50 -1.33 -22.91 17.34
N MET A 51 -2.42 -22.26 17.77
CA MET A 51 -2.85 -20.98 17.21
C MET A 51 -1.75 -19.90 17.31
N GLU A 52 -1.06 -19.84 18.45
CA GLU A 52 0.07 -18.94 18.67
C GLU A 52 1.21 -19.20 17.67
N GLU A 53 1.58 -20.47 17.47
CA GLU A 53 2.61 -20.84 16.49
C GLU A 53 2.20 -20.52 15.04
N ASN A 54 0.91 -20.67 14.71
CA ASN A 54 0.38 -20.30 13.41
C ASN A 54 0.40 -18.79 13.21
N THR A 55 -0.04 -18.01 14.19
CA THR A 55 0.03 -16.54 14.20
C THR A 55 1.45 -16.07 13.87
N GLU A 56 2.44 -16.57 14.61
CA GLU A 56 3.82 -16.15 14.41
C GLU A 56 4.36 -16.57 13.05
N THR A 57 3.92 -17.71 12.52
CA THR A 57 4.29 -18.16 11.18
C THR A 57 3.65 -17.27 10.09
N VAL A 58 2.38 -16.88 10.26
CA VAL A 58 1.66 -15.98 9.33
C VAL A 58 2.25 -14.57 9.35
N LYS A 59 2.61 -14.03 10.52
CA LYS A 59 3.32 -12.74 10.62
C LYS A 59 4.65 -12.77 9.87
N LYS A 60 5.43 -13.86 10.00
CA LYS A 60 6.67 -14.05 9.23
C LYS A 60 6.42 -14.14 7.73
N LEU A 61 5.35 -14.82 7.32
CA LEU A 61 4.93 -14.91 5.92
C LEU A 61 4.66 -13.52 5.35
N LEU A 62 3.81 -12.74 6.03
CA LEU A 62 3.47 -11.38 5.61
C LEU A 62 4.70 -10.49 5.49
N ASN A 63 5.60 -10.51 6.48
CA ASN A 63 6.83 -9.74 6.43
C ASN A 63 7.70 -10.12 5.22
N GLU A 64 7.85 -11.42 4.93
CA GLU A 64 8.60 -11.87 3.75
C GLU A 64 7.93 -11.44 2.44
N MET A 65 6.59 -11.45 2.38
CA MET A 65 5.84 -10.98 1.22
C MET A 65 6.04 -9.49 0.97
N TYR A 66 5.99 -8.65 2.02
CA TYR A 66 6.26 -7.21 1.89
C TYR A 66 7.71 -6.91 1.44
N ILE A 67 8.70 -7.64 1.96
CA ILE A 67 10.08 -7.52 1.50
C ILE A 67 10.19 -7.79 0.00
N ARG A 68 9.50 -8.84 -0.48
CA ARG A 68 9.50 -9.20 -1.90
C ARG A 68 8.71 -8.24 -2.75
N ALA A 69 7.60 -7.72 -2.26
CA ALA A 69 6.81 -6.70 -2.95
C ALA A 69 7.70 -5.51 -3.32
N ASN A 70 8.52 -5.03 -2.38
CA ASN A 70 9.50 -3.97 -2.63
C ASN A 70 10.50 -4.32 -3.73
N ASP A 71 10.94 -5.59 -3.84
CA ASP A 71 11.83 -6.04 -4.92
C ASP A 71 11.15 -5.98 -6.30
N TYR A 72 9.82 -6.02 -6.35
CA TYR A 72 9.02 -6.02 -7.57
C TYR A 72 8.45 -4.64 -7.95
N ASP A 73 8.42 -3.66 -7.05
CA ASP A 73 7.85 -2.33 -7.32
C ASP A 73 8.51 -1.63 -8.52
N PHE A 74 9.84 -1.79 -8.68
CA PHE A 74 10.53 -1.27 -9.86
C PHE A 74 10.03 -1.91 -11.16
N MET A 75 9.70 -3.21 -11.14
CA MET A 75 9.19 -3.90 -12.32
C MET A 75 7.76 -3.48 -12.65
N ALA A 76 6.91 -3.25 -11.65
CA ALA A 76 5.55 -2.72 -11.87
C ALA A 76 5.59 -1.41 -12.68
N SER A 77 6.51 -0.50 -12.32
CA SER A 77 6.72 0.76 -13.02
C SER A 77 7.15 0.57 -14.49
N ALA A 78 7.98 -0.45 -14.77
CA ALA A 78 8.43 -0.74 -16.13
C ALA A 78 7.30 -1.19 -17.07
N PHE A 79 6.22 -1.77 -16.52
CA PHE A 79 5.06 -2.22 -17.28
C PHE A 79 3.92 -1.20 -17.36
N TYR A 80 4.08 0.00 -16.76
CA TYR A 80 3.01 1.00 -16.61
C TYR A 80 2.15 1.20 -17.88
N ASN A 81 2.77 1.46 -19.02
CA ASN A 81 2.03 1.72 -20.26
C ASN A 81 1.20 0.51 -20.74
N GLU A 82 1.72 -0.71 -20.55
CA GLU A 82 1.01 -1.93 -20.95
C GLU A 82 -0.16 -2.20 -19.99
N LEU A 83 0.04 -1.96 -18.68
CA LEU A 83 -1.02 -2.07 -17.67
C LEU A 83 -2.16 -1.09 -17.92
N VAL A 84 -1.83 0.20 -18.13
CA VAL A 84 -2.80 1.25 -18.46
C VAL A 84 -3.54 0.93 -19.75
N TYR A 85 -2.85 0.38 -20.76
CA TYR A 85 -3.49 -0.05 -22.00
C TYR A 85 -4.52 -1.14 -21.74
N ILE A 86 -4.15 -2.16 -20.94
CA ILE A 86 -5.04 -3.27 -20.63
C ILE A 86 -6.30 -2.80 -19.90
N GLU A 87 -6.15 -1.99 -18.85
CA GLU A 87 -7.29 -1.48 -18.09
C GLU A 87 -8.21 -0.62 -18.96
N ASN A 88 -7.66 0.25 -19.81
CA ASN A 88 -8.47 1.15 -20.63
C ASN A 88 -9.14 0.48 -21.83
N VAL A 89 -8.51 -0.53 -22.45
CA VAL A 89 -9.02 -1.15 -23.68
C VAL A 89 -9.87 -2.38 -23.39
N PHE A 90 -9.52 -3.16 -22.37
CA PHE A 90 -10.24 -4.38 -22.01
C PHE A 90 -11.10 -4.23 -20.76
N GLU A 91 -11.08 -3.07 -20.09
CA GLU A 91 -11.82 -2.79 -18.85
C GLU A 91 -11.61 -3.90 -17.81
N SER A 92 -10.35 -4.34 -17.66
CA SER A 92 -10.00 -5.52 -16.89
C SER A 92 -8.65 -5.38 -16.19
N THR A 93 -8.56 -5.98 -15.00
CA THR A 93 -7.33 -6.12 -14.22
C THR A 93 -6.68 -7.51 -14.37
N ASP A 94 -7.18 -8.35 -15.30
CA ASP A 94 -6.59 -9.65 -15.64
C ASP A 94 -5.40 -9.47 -16.59
N TYR A 95 -4.33 -8.85 -16.07
CA TYR A 95 -3.15 -8.49 -16.84
C TYR A 95 -2.46 -9.69 -17.50
N GLU A 96 -2.46 -10.86 -16.85
CA GLU A 96 -1.83 -12.06 -17.42
C GLU A 96 -2.53 -12.49 -18.72
N LYS A 97 -3.86 -12.42 -18.75
CA LYS A 97 -4.65 -12.82 -19.91
C LYS A 97 -4.48 -11.87 -21.09
N TYR A 98 -4.47 -10.57 -20.82
CA TYR A 98 -4.51 -9.52 -21.87
C TYR A 98 -3.15 -8.94 -22.23
N ALA A 99 -2.08 -9.25 -21.49
CA ALA A 99 -0.72 -8.84 -21.83
C ALA A 99 -0.31 -9.28 -23.24
N GLU A 100 0.32 -8.37 -23.97
CA GLU A 100 0.97 -8.66 -25.25
C GLU A 100 2.40 -9.17 -25.00
N SER A 101 3.07 -8.64 -23.97
CA SER A 101 4.43 -9.01 -23.65
C SER A 101 4.50 -10.30 -22.81
N ASN A 102 5.39 -11.21 -23.22
CA ASN A 102 5.70 -12.39 -22.41
C ASN A 102 6.37 -12.02 -21.08
N ALA A 103 7.00 -10.84 -21.01
CA ALA A 103 7.61 -10.32 -19.80
C ALA A 103 6.56 -9.97 -18.75
N LEU A 104 5.49 -9.25 -19.11
CA LEU A 104 4.38 -8.96 -18.20
C LEU A 104 3.67 -10.25 -17.77
N LYS A 105 3.44 -11.20 -18.67
CA LYS A 105 2.87 -12.53 -18.31
C LYS A 105 3.74 -13.27 -17.30
N GLY A 106 5.06 -13.27 -17.51
CA GLY A 106 6.01 -13.88 -16.58
C GLY A 106 5.96 -13.19 -15.22
N PHE A 107 5.97 -11.86 -15.21
CA PHE A 107 5.87 -11.04 -14.01
C PHE A 107 4.57 -11.34 -13.23
N MET A 108 3.40 -11.35 -13.87
CA MET A 108 2.13 -11.67 -13.21
C MET A 108 2.11 -13.08 -12.59
N LYS A 109 2.70 -14.07 -13.28
CA LYS A 109 2.86 -15.43 -12.75
C LYS A 109 3.78 -15.47 -11.54
N ASP A 110 4.88 -14.72 -11.57
CA ASP A 110 5.82 -14.63 -10.46
C ASP A 110 5.15 -13.97 -9.25
N LEU A 111 4.39 -12.89 -9.44
CA LEU A 111 3.61 -12.27 -8.36
C LEU A 111 2.67 -13.30 -7.71
N LYS A 112 1.84 -13.97 -8.52
CA LYS A 112 0.90 -14.98 -8.05
C LYS A 112 1.58 -16.15 -7.33
N LYS A 113 2.72 -16.63 -7.83
CA LYS A 113 3.50 -17.71 -7.18
C LYS A 113 3.93 -17.30 -5.77
N ASN A 114 4.23 -16.03 -5.55
CA ASN A 114 4.70 -15.49 -4.28
C ASN A 114 3.56 -14.91 -3.42
N GLY A 115 2.30 -15.15 -3.78
CA GLY A 115 1.12 -14.61 -3.09
C GLY A 115 1.02 -13.09 -3.16
N LEU A 116 1.64 -12.47 -4.16
CA LEU A 116 1.61 -11.04 -4.38
C LEU A 116 0.60 -10.71 -5.49
N ILE A 117 0.08 -9.50 -5.42
CA ILE A 117 -0.80 -8.91 -6.42
C ILE A 117 -0.28 -7.54 -6.83
N LEU A 118 -0.73 -7.10 -7.99
CA LEU A 118 -0.53 -5.75 -8.49
C LEU A 118 -1.80 -4.95 -8.23
N LYS A 119 -1.69 -3.78 -7.60
CA LYS A 119 -2.81 -2.85 -7.40
C LYS A 119 -2.42 -1.48 -7.94
N TYR A 120 -3.39 -0.77 -8.50
CA TYR A 120 -3.22 0.63 -8.81
C TYR A 120 -3.45 1.47 -7.55
N ASP A 121 -2.43 2.17 -7.10
CA ASP A 121 -2.52 3.21 -6.09
C ASP A 121 -2.52 4.58 -6.76
N LEU A 122 -3.35 5.48 -6.27
CA LEU A 122 -3.58 6.79 -6.89
C LEU A 122 -2.40 7.76 -6.72
N LEU A 123 -1.56 7.55 -5.71
CA LEU A 123 -0.40 8.38 -5.41
C LEU A 123 0.90 7.72 -5.89
N ALA A 124 1.00 6.40 -5.75
CA ALA A 124 2.19 5.63 -6.08
C ALA A 124 2.14 4.96 -7.46
N GLY A 125 1.01 5.02 -8.16
CA GLY A 125 0.78 4.26 -9.40
C GLY A 125 0.62 2.76 -9.11
N TYR A 126 1.01 1.90 -10.06
CA TYR A 126 0.95 0.46 -9.81
C TYR A 126 1.98 0.03 -8.76
N ILE A 127 1.48 -0.51 -7.65
CA ILE A 127 2.26 -1.06 -6.56
C ILE A 127 2.11 -2.58 -6.49
N VAL A 128 3.16 -3.26 -6.05
CA VAL A 128 3.08 -4.67 -5.68
C VAL A 128 2.79 -4.77 -4.20
N THR A 129 1.89 -5.67 -3.82
CA THR A 129 1.51 -5.84 -2.42
C THR A 129 1.10 -7.29 -2.15
N PRO A 130 1.17 -7.79 -0.90
CA PRO A 130 0.60 -9.08 -0.56
C PRO A 130 -0.88 -9.18 -0.91
N ASP A 131 -1.33 -10.36 -1.37
CA ASP A 131 -2.75 -10.66 -1.52
C ASP A 131 -3.38 -10.92 -0.16
N LEU A 132 -3.70 -9.84 0.56
CA LEU A 132 -4.24 -9.95 1.91
C LEU A 132 -5.62 -10.61 1.95
N ASN A 133 -6.37 -10.63 0.84
CA ASN A 133 -7.63 -11.37 0.74
C ASN A 133 -7.36 -12.87 0.73
N ASP A 134 -6.41 -13.34 -0.10
CA ASP A 134 -6.01 -14.75 -0.13
C ASP A 134 -5.39 -15.21 1.21
N ILE A 135 -4.59 -14.35 1.85
CA ILE A 135 -4.07 -14.62 3.20
C ILE A 135 -5.22 -14.74 4.21
N ALA A 136 -6.20 -13.82 4.15
CA ALA A 136 -7.32 -13.86 5.07
C ALA A 136 -8.13 -15.16 4.92
N ASP A 137 -8.49 -15.51 3.69
CA ASP A 137 -9.27 -16.71 3.37
C ASP A 137 -8.58 -18.00 3.85
N LYS A 138 -7.24 -18.07 3.73
CA LYS A 138 -6.47 -19.26 4.09
C LYS A 138 -6.18 -19.38 5.58
N TYR A 139 -5.92 -18.26 6.26
CA TYR A 139 -5.24 -18.29 7.55
C TYR A 139 -6.02 -17.65 8.71
N CYS A 140 -7.06 -16.85 8.47
CA CYS A 140 -7.79 -16.17 9.56
C CYS A 140 -8.43 -17.13 10.58
N ASN A 141 -8.73 -18.38 10.20
CA ASN A 141 -9.32 -19.38 11.10
C ASN A 141 -8.31 -20.10 12.00
N ILE A 142 -7.01 -19.91 11.78
CA ILE A 142 -5.96 -20.64 12.50
C ILE A 142 -5.00 -19.72 13.26
N ILE A 143 -5.26 -18.41 13.24
CA ILE A 143 -4.50 -17.37 13.95
C ILE A 143 -5.37 -16.72 15.02
N ASP A 144 -4.76 -15.93 15.89
CA ASP A 144 -5.45 -15.15 16.91
C ASP A 144 -6.34 -14.04 16.31
N ASP A 145 -7.32 -13.62 17.10
CA ASP A 145 -8.32 -12.63 16.70
C ASP A 145 -7.70 -11.27 16.36
N ASP A 146 -6.65 -10.84 17.09
CA ASP A 146 -6.04 -9.52 16.89
C ASP A 146 -5.30 -9.45 15.54
N THR A 147 -4.54 -10.50 15.22
CA THR A 147 -3.84 -10.63 13.92
C THR A 147 -4.83 -10.78 12.78
N ARG A 148 -5.91 -11.57 12.96
CA ARG A 148 -7.00 -11.67 11.98
C ARG A 148 -7.59 -10.30 11.69
N GLU A 149 -8.02 -9.57 12.72
CA GLU A 149 -8.65 -8.26 12.56
C GLU A 149 -7.71 -7.30 11.82
N TYR A 150 -6.41 -7.30 12.16
CA TYR A 150 -5.40 -6.51 11.46
C TYR A 150 -5.37 -6.83 9.96
N ILE A 151 -5.22 -8.11 9.59
CA ILE A 151 -5.16 -8.55 8.19
C ILE A 151 -6.44 -8.15 7.44
N GLU A 152 -7.61 -8.40 8.01
CA GLU A 152 -8.90 -8.07 7.40
C GLU A 152 -9.05 -6.57 7.14
N PHE A 153 -8.61 -5.72 8.06
CA PHE A 153 -8.66 -4.27 7.86
C PHE A 153 -7.68 -3.79 6.81
N ARG A 154 -6.44 -4.30 6.79
CA ARG A 154 -5.48 -3.95 5.74
C ARG A 154 -5.96 -4.43 4.37
N ALA A 155 -6.58 -5.61 4.29
CA ALA A 155 -7.17 -6.13 3.06
C ALA A 155 -8.30 -5.23 2.56
N TYR A 156 -9.17 -4.80 3.47
CA TYR A 156 -10.22 -3.83 3.23
C TYR A 156 -9.67 -2.48 2.74
N GLU A 157 -8.69 -1.92 3.45
CA GLU A 157 -8.03 -0.64 3.14
C GLU A 157 -7.47 -0.62 1.71
N LEU A 158 -6.74 -1.67 1.33
CA LEU A 158 -6.14 -1.78 0.00
C LEU A 158 -7.18 -2.00 -1.11
N SER A 159 -8.40 -2.42 -0.78
CA SER A 159 -9.44 -2.75 -1.78
C SER A 159 -10.42 -1.61 -2.00
N ASN A 160 -10.40 -0.58 -1.16
CA ASN A 160 -11.25 0.59 -1.27
C ASN A 160 -10.37 1.83 -1.45
N HIS A 161 -10.58 2.58 -2.52
CA HIS A 161 -9.82 3.81 -2.75
C HIS A 161 -10.45 4.98 -2.00
N LEU A 162 -9.61 5.88 -1.48
CA LEU A 162 -10.07 7.10 -0.79
C LEU A 162 -10.29 8.27 -1.74
N TYR A 163 -9.73 8.22 -2.95
CA TYR A 163 -9.80 9.33 -3.89
C TYR A 163 -10.63 8.93 -5.10
N SER A 164 -11.59 9.78 -5.44
CA SER A 164 -12.32 9.70 -6.70
C SER A 164 -11.61 10.59 -7.72
N LEU A 165 -10.95 9.97 -8.70
CA LEU A 165 -10.31 10.71 -9.79
C LEU A 165 -11.31 11.48 -10.65
N GLU A 166 -12.49 10.91 -10.89
CA GLU A 166 -13.51 11.54 -11.73
C GLU A 166 -14.00 12.86 -11.14
N LEU A 167 -14.06 12.93 -9.82
CA LEU A 167 -14.51 14.11 -9.10
C LEU A 167 -13.34 14.93 -8.52
N GLU A 168 -12.10 14.44 -8.65
CA GLU A 168 -10.90 14.90 -7.94
C GLU A 168 -11.09 15.06 -6.42
N THR A 169 -12.08 14.38 -5.81
CA THR A 169 -12.46 14.51 -4.39
C THR A 169 -11.96 13.34 -3.57
N ILE A 170 -11.79 13.57 -2.26
CA ILE A 170 -11.74 12.49 -1.27
C ILE A 170 -13.14 11.93 -1.04
N ASP A 171 -13.25 10.62 -0.88
CA ASP A 171 -14.42 9.96 -0.32
C ASP A 171 -14.42 10.10 1.22
N ILE A 172 -15.01 11.22 1.69
CA ILE A 172 -15.10 11.56 3.12
C ILE A 172 -15.83 10.46 3.91
N ASP A 173 -16.85 9.83 3.32
CA ASP A 173 -17.60 8.76 3.99
C ASP A 173 -16.69 7.57 4.30
N GLU A 174 -15.87 7.18 3.33
CA GLU A 174 -14.94 6.07 3.48
C GLU A 174 -13.84 6.40 4.51
N VAL A 175 -13.34 7.65 4.54
CA VAL A 175 -12.38 8.10 5.56
C VAL A 175 -13.00 7.99 6.97
N VAL A 176 -14.21 8.52 7.16
CA VAL A 176 -14.90 8.46 8.47
C VAL A 176 -15.19 7.02 8.88
N LYS A 177 -15.60 6.15 7.95
CA LYS A 177 -15.81 4.73 8.22
C LYS A 177 -14.53 4.03 8.72
N ARG A 178 -13.37 4.35 8.15
CA ARG A 178 -12.08 3.81 8.60
C ARG A 178 -11.70 4.32 9.98
N ILE A 179 -11.94 5.60 10.26
CA ILE A 179 -11.78 6.18 11.60
C ILE A 179 -12.62 5.43 12.63
N ASP A 180 -13.89 5.15 12.32
CA ASP A 180 -14.80 4.43 13.23
C ASP A 180 -14.29 3.00 13.52
N ILE A 181 -13.85 2.27 12.49
CA ILE A 181 -13.28 0.92 12.65
C ILE A 181 -12.01 0.97 13.53
N LEU A 182 -11.11 1.91 13.27
CA LEU A 182 -9.85 2.05 14.00
C LEU A 182 -10.07 2.50 15.44
N ALA A 183 -10.98 3.43 15.70
CA ALA A 183 -11.31 3.91 17.03
C ALA A 183 -11.82 2.78 17.93
N GLU A 184 -12.64 1.87 17.39
CA GLU A 184 -13.08 0.68 18.13
C GLU A 184 -11.93 -0.29 18.42
N ARG A 185 -10.97 -0.44 17.49
CA ARG A 185 -9.81 -1.33 17.66
C ARG A 185 -8.78 -0.80 18.63
N VAL A 186 -8.53 0.52 18.65
CA VAL A 186 -7.63 1.16 19.62
C VAL A 186 -8.09 0.93 21.05
N LYS A 187 -9.41 0.84 21.30
CA LYS A 187 -9.97 0.54 22.63
C LYS A 187 -9.63 -0.86 23.13
N LYS A 188 -9.37 -1.83 22.24
CA LYS A 188 -9.09 -3.23 22.60
C LYS A 188 -7.69 -3.46 23.19
N GLN A 189 -6.76 -2.51 23.01
CA GLN A 189 -5.36 -2.60 23.50
C GLN A 189 -4.62 -3.90 23.10
N THR A 190 -4.49 -4.12 21.80
CA THR A 190 -3.77 -5.26 21.19
C THR A 190 -2.31 -4.89 20.85
N GLU A 191 -1.52 -5.86 20.37
CA GLU A 191 -0.16 -5.59 19.87
C GLU A 191 -0.12 -4.60 18.69
N PHE A 192 -1.23 -4.45 17.97
CA PHE A 192 -1.38 -3.54 16.82
C PHE A 192 -1.87 -2.14 17.22
N THR A 193 -2.06 -1.87 18.51
CA THR A 193 -2.67 -0.60 18.98
C THR A 193 -1.92 0.63 18.49
N GLU A 194 -0.59 0.61 18.53
CA GLU A 194 0.20 1.76 18.04
C GLU A 194 0.06 1.93 16.52
N THR A 195 0.09 0.84 15.76
CA THR A 195 -0.20 0.88 14.31
C THR A 195 -1.61 1.43 14.03
N TYR A 196 -2.61 1.06 14.82
CA TYR A 196 -3.96 1.60 14.66
C TYR A 196 -4.05 3.09 15.00
N LYS A 197 -3.28 3.58 15.98
CA LYS A 197 -3.20 5.02 16.27
C LYS A 197 -2.52 5.78 15.13
N GLU A 198 -1.41 5.27 14.61
CA GLU A 198 -0.71 5.87 13.46
C GLU A 198 -1.63 5.96 12.23
N LEU A 199 -2.37 4.89 11.93
CA LEU A 199 -3.36 4.88 10.86
C LEU A 199 -4.52 5.85 11.15
N LEU A 200 -4.99 5.89 12.39
CA LEU A 200 -6.07 6.78 12.80
C LEU A 200 -5.67 8.26 12.63
N ASP A 201 -4.46 8.62 13.04
CA ASP A 201 -3.91 9.96 12.85
C ASP A 201 -3.73 10.28 11.36
N TYR A 202 -3.23 9.33 10.56
CA TYR A 202 -3.17 9.47 9.10
C TYR A 202 -4.54 9.78 8.47
N TYR A 203 -5.61 9.12 8.91
CA TYR A 203 -6.96 9.39 8.40
C TYR A 203 -7.52 10.74 8.87
N TYR A 204 -7.18 11.19 10.07
CA TYR A 204 -7.49 12.56 10.49
C TYR A 204 -6.74 13.60 9.65
N ASP A 205 -5.48 13.34 9.30
CA ASP A 205 -4.68 14.22 8.45
C ASP A 205 -5.21 14.25 7.01
N ILE A 206 -5.81 13.15 6.51
CA ILE A 206 -6.57 13.16 5.25
C ILE A 206 -7.80 14.07 5.36
N LEU A 207 -8.59 13.99 6.44
CA LEU A 207 -9.74 14.90 6.62
C LEU A 207 -9.30 16.37 6.62
N LYS A 208 -8.12 16.65 7.17
CA LYS A 208 -7.50 17.97 7.16
C LYS A 208 -6.85 18.34 5.82
N GLY A 209 -6.67 17.38 4.92
CA GLY A 209 -5.94 17.62 3.68
C GLY A 209 -4.45 17.96 3.86
N ASP A 210 -3.86 17.59 5.01
CA ASP A 210 -2.42 17.79 5.27
C ASP A 210 -1.56 16.84 4.39
N THR A 211 -2.17 15.80 3.82
CA THR A 211 -1.47 14.71 3.14
C THR A 211 -1.79 14.56 1.65
N HIS A 212 -2.65 15.41 1.06
CA HIS A 212 -2.97 15.34 -0.37
C HIS A 212 -3.49 16.66 -0.96
N ASN A 213 -3.47 16.77 -2.29
CA ASN A 213 -3.92 17.95 -3.03
C ASN A 213 -5.28 17.77 -3.77
N TYR A 214 -5.89 16.58 -3.73
CA TYR A 214 -7.26 16.33 -4.24
C TYR A 214 -8.27 17.23 -3.53
N PHE A 215 -9.05 18.05 -4.26
CA PHE A 215 -10.01 19.08 -3.77
C PHE A 215 -9.82 19.56 -2.32
N ILE A 216 -8.57 19.80 -1.96
CA ILE A 216 -8.07 20.48 -0.78
C ILE A 216 -6.80 21.20 -1.28
N ASN A 217 -7.00 22.10 -2.24
CA ASN A 217 -6.00 23.12 -2.59
C ASN A 217 -6.72 24.47 -2.61
N TYR A 218 -6.66 25.14 -1.45
CA TYR A 218 -7.50 26.28 -1.10
C TYR A 218 -6.99 27.63 -1.58
N ASP A 219 -5.80 27.68 -2.19
CA ASP A 219 -5.32 28.94 -2.74
C ASP A 219 -6.18 29.42 -3.92
N ASN A 220 -7.08 28.59 -4.49
CA ASN A 220 -8.01 29.02 -5.54
C ASN A 220 -9.27 28.15 -5.83
N VAL A 221 -9.74 27.23 -4.96
CA VAL A 221 -10.88 26.35 -5.35
C VAL A 221 -11.96 26.17 -4.27
N GLU A 222 -13.22 26.36 -4.67
CA GLU A 222 -14.42 26.10 -3.87
C GLU A 222 -14.63 24.58 -3.65
N LEU A 223 -14.94 24.17 -2.41
CA LEU A 223 -15.37 22.80 -2.10
C LEU A 223 -16.58 22.40 -2.96
N THR A 224 -16.59 21.15 -3.45
CA THR A 224 -17.74 20.59 -4.16
C THR A 224 -18.98 20.50 -3.25
N ASP A 225 -20.18 20.62 -3.82
CA ASP A 225 -21.44 20.54 -3.06
C ASP A 225 -21.57 19.21 -2.29
N TYR A 226 -21.11 18.11 -2.90
CA TYR A 226 -21.06 16.80 -2.25
C TYR A 226 -20.18 16.83 -0.99
N ALA A 227 -18.94 17.34 -1.10
CA ALA A 227 -18.05 17.44 0.05
C ALA A 227 -18.65 18.33 1.16
N ARG A 228 -19.25 19.47 0.79
CA ARG A 228 -19.93 20.36 1.75
C ARG A 228 -21.06 19.66 2.51
N GLU A 229 -21.88 18.86 1.81
CA GLU A 229 -22.97 18.11 2.44
C GLU A 229 -22.44 17.05 3.41
N LYS A 230 -21.36 16.36 3.06
CA LYS A 230 -20.72 15.36 3.94
C LYS A 230 -20.08 16.00 5.16
N PHE A 231 -19.30 17.06 4.99
CA PHE A 231 -18.74 17.82 6.12
C PHE A 231 -19.85 18.36 7.02
N LYS A 232 -20.95 18.88 6.48
CA LYS A 232 -22.09 19.29 7.31
C LYS A 232 -22.67 18.13 8.11
N THR A 233 -22.91 16.98 7.48
CA THR A 233 -23.44 15.78 8.15
C THR A 233 -22.52 15.34 9.30
N TYR A 234 -21.20 15.34 9.07
CA TYR A 234 -20.23 14.92 10.08
C TYR A 234 -19.95 15.97 11.16
N SER A 235 -20.15 17.26 10.87
CA SER A 235 -20.04 18.35 11.86
C SER A 235 -21.04 18.22 13.01
N GLU A 236 -22.13 17.47 12.81
CA GLU A 236 -23.16 17.22 13.83
C GLU A 236 -22.77 16.10 14.80
N ARG A 237 -21.67 15.37 14.55
CA ARG A 237 -21.17 14.33 15.47
C ARG A 237 -20.62 14.97 16.75
N GLU A 238 -20.81 14.29 17.88
CA GLU A 238 -20.31 14.74 19.20
C GLU A 238 -18.90 14.23 19.54
N ASP A 239 -18.26 13.50 18.63
CA ASP A 239 -16.92 12.93 18.81
C ASP A 239 -15.85 13.73 18.07
N ARG A 240 -14.60 13.23 18.11
CA ARG A 240 -13.42 13.86 17.49
C ARG A 240 -13.57 14.04 15.97
N VAL A 241 -14.40 13.23 15.29
CA VAL A 241 -14.71 13.45 13.87
C VAL A 241 -15.49 14.76 13.72
N GLY A 242 -16.54 14.94 14.53
CA GLY A 242 -17.30 16.18 14.53
C GLY A 242 -16.48 17.40 14.94
N GLU A 243 -15.59 17.26 15.93
CA GLU A 243 -14.65 18.32 16.32
C GLU A 243 -13.74 18.72 15.15
N THR A 244 -13.04 17.74 14.57
CA THR A 244 -12.13 17.96 13.43
C THR A 244 -12.85 18.64 12.27
N VAL A 245 -14.06 18.19 11.94
CA VAL A 245 -14.85 18.74 10.84
C VAL A 245 -15.36 20.16 11.13
N ARG A 246 -15.79 20.45 12.36
CA ARG A 246 -16.18 21.82 12.75
C ARG A 246 -14.98 22.75 12.68
N ASP A 247 -13.83 22.34 13.17
CA ASP A 247 -12.59 23.15 13.11
C ASP A 247 -12.24 23.52 11.67
N ILE A 248 -12.35 22.56 10.74
CA ILE A 248 -12.14 22.77 9.30
C ILE A 248 -13.14 23.79 8.74
N LEU A 249 -14.43 23.68 9.10
CA LEU A 249 -15.49 24.55 8.59
C LEU A 249 -15.46 25.97 9.18
N GLU A 250 -15.07 26.12 10.44
CA GLU A 250 -15.06 27.40 11.17
C GLU A 250 -13.83 28.24 10.84
N ASN A 251 -12.65 27.62 10.76
CA ASN A 251 -11.39 28.37 10.63
C ASN A 251 -10.84 28.37 9.20
N GLY A 252 -11.25 27.41 8.37
CA GLY A 252 -10.44 27.05 7.20
C GLY A 252 -9.01 26.64 7.63
N PHE A 253 -8.22 26.10 6.71
CA PHE A 253 -6.87 25.59 7.04
C PHE A 253 -5.82 26.70 7.33
N ALA A 254 -6.21 27.98 7.29
CA ALA A 254 -5.28 29.10 7.29
C ALA A 254 -4.57 29.35 8.64
N ASP A 255 -5.16 28.94 9.76
CA ASP A 255 -4.61 29.24 11.10
C ASP A 255 -3.73 28.13 11.70
N TRP A 256 -3.64 26.95 11.07
CA TRP A 256 -3.00 25.77 11.68
C TRP A 256 -1.52 25.57 11.31
N TYR A 257 -0.97 26.43 10.45
CA TYR A 257 0.45 26.43 10.07
C TYR A 257 1.34 27.27 11.00
N TYR A 258 0.78 27.88 12.05
CA TYR A 258 1.50 28.74 12.99
C TYR A 258 1.14 28.43 14.46
N GLU A 259 1.38 27.20 14.92
CA GLU A 259 1.72 26.92 16.33
C GLU A 259 2.92 25.97 16.44
#